data_AF-A0A356M5D4-F1
#
_entry.id   AF-A0A356M5D4-F1
#
_cell.length_a   1.000
_cell.length_b   1.000
_cell.length_c   1.000
_cell.angle_alpha   90.00
_cell.angle_beta   90.00
_cell.angle_gamma   90.00
#
_symmetry.space_group_name_H-M   'P 1'
#
loop_
_entity.id
_entity.type
_entity.pdbx_description
1 polymer ?
#
loop_
_entity_poly.entity_id
_entity_poly.type
_entity_poly.pdbx_seq_one_letter_code
_entity_poly.pdbx_strand_id
1 'polypeptide(L)' 'MAATEKRLLLQERNEFSVEILKDLAAQGLTGDTLIQKFTEQSQQIKTAIRYLLDESDDIASGKRPSAGMKDVFGDNSHV' A
#
# COMPACT_ATOMS: atom_id res chain seq x y z
N MET A 1 8.59 -13.83 18.25
CA MET A 1 8.71 -12.74 17.25
C MET A 1 7.43 -12.49 16.46
N ALA A 2 6.48 -13.44 16.35
CA ALA A 2 5.22 -13.27 15.59
C ALA A 2 4.22 -12.21 16.11
N ALA A 3 4.36 -11.69 17.33
CA ALA A 3 3.41 -10.73 17.91
C ALA A 3 3.63 -9.28 17.45
N THR A 4 4.86 -8.92 17.09
CA THR A 4 5.22 -7.55 16.66
C THR A 4 4.78 -7.28 15.22
N GLU A 5 4.90 -8.28 14.35
CA GLU A 5 4.52 -8.25 12.94
C GLU A 5 3.00 -8.12 12.77
N LYS A 6 2.23 -8.83 13.61
CA LYS A 6 0.76 -8.74 13.63
C LYS A 6 0.24 -7.38 14.14
N ARG A 7 1.05 -6.64 14.90
CA ARG A 7 0.69 -5.34 15.49
C ARG A 7 0.86 -4.18 14.50
N LEU A 8 1.86 -4.26 13.61
CA LEU A 8 2.03 -3.31 12.51
C LEU A 8 0.83 -3.37 11.54
N LEU A 9 0.45 -4.58 11.10
CA LEU A 9 -0.69 -4.81 10.19
C LEU A 9 -2.07 -4.32 10.70
N LEU A 10 -2.24 -4.17 12.01
CA LEU A 10 -3.48 -3.65 12.61
C LEU A 10 -3.51 -2.12 12.63
N GLN A 11 -2.36 -1.47 12.74
CA GLN A 11 -2.23 -0.01 12.72
C GLN A 11 -2.39 0.55 11.29
N GLU A 12 -2.00 -0.23 10.27
CA GLU A 12 -2.08 0.14 8.84
C GLU A 12 -3.50 0.27 8.29
N ARG A 13 -4.51 -0.36 8.90
CA ARG A 13 -5.89 -0.26 8.38
C ARG A 13 -6.47 1.15 8.41
N ASN A 14 -5.91 2.05 9.22
CA ASN A 14 -6.44 3.39 9.39
C ASN A 14 -5.48 4.50 8.96
N GLU A 15 -4.26 4.18 8.54
CA GLU A 15 -3.25 5.19 8.24
C GLU A 15 -3.57 5.98 6.97
N PHE A 16 -4.27 5.36 6.02
CA PHE A 16 -4.70 5.99 4.77
C PHE A 16 -6.14 6.51 4.80
N SER A 17 -6.93 6.14 5.80
CA SER A 17 -8.37 6.44 5.81
C SER A 17 -8.66 7.94 5.68
N VAL A 18 -7.89 8.78 6.37
CA VAL A 18 -8.08 10.23 6.36
C VAL A 18 -7.77 10.82 4.98
N GLU A 19 -6.69 10.37 4.34
CA GLU A 19 -6.30 10.89 3.02
C GLU A 19 -7.25 10.40 1.91
N ILE A 20 -7.70 9.14 1.99
CA ILE A 20 -8.75 8.61 1.10
C ILE A 20 -10.02 9.46 1.24
N LEU A 21 -10.47 9.73 2.47
CA LEU A 21 -11.67 10.53 2.71
C LEU A 21 -11.51 11.98 2.23
N LYS A 22 -10.34 12.60 2.42
CA LYS A 22 -10.05 13.95 1.89
C LYS A 22 -10.13 13.97 0.37
N ASP A 23 -9.52 13.00 -0.30
CA ASP A 23 -9.54 12.90 -1.76
C ASP A 23 -10.97 12.71 -2.29
N LEU A 24 -11.72 11.77 -1.71
CA LEU A 24 -13.11 11.52 -2.12
C LEU A 24 -14.04 12.72 -1.82
N ALA A 25 -13.82 13.41 -0.70
CA ALA A 25 -14.56 14.63 -0.39
C ALA A 25 -14.21 15.78 -1.35
N ALA A 26 -12.94 15.91 -1.75
CA ALA A 26 -12.49 16.87 -2.77
C ALA A 26 -13.11 16.58 -4.15
N GLN A 27 -13.43 15.32 -4.44
CA GLN A 27 -14.20 14.91 -5.63
C GLN A 27 -15.71 15.22 -5.52
N GLY A 28 -16.17 15.77 -4.38
CA GLY A 28 -17.58 16.12 -4.15
C GLY A 28 -18.47 14.93 -3.81
N LEU A 29 -17.90 13.76 -3.51
CA LEU A 29 -18.67 12.58 -3.12
C LEU A 29 -19.23 12.75 -1.71
N THR A 30 -20.49 12.35 -1.52
CA THR A 30 -21.21 12.45 -0.25
C THR A 30 -22.09 11.23 -0.01
N GLY A 31 -22.56 11.06 1.23
CA GLY A 31 -23.51 10.01 1.60
C GLY A 31 -23.04 8.59 1.24
N ASP A 32 -23.97 7.77 0.73
CA ASP A 32 -23.71 6.37 0.42
C ASP A 32 -22.63 6.18 -0.65
N THR A 33 -22.57 7.09 -1.64
CA THR A 33 -21.56 7.03 -2.70
C THR A 33 -20.15 7.25 -2.15
N LEU A 34 -20.00 8.15 -1.17
CA LEU A 34 -18.72 8.35 -0.47
C LEU A 34 -18.30 7.09 0.29
N ILE A 35 -19.23 6.47 1.02
CA ILE A 35 -18.99 5.25 1.80
C ILE A 35 -18.59 4.08 0.88
N GLN A 36 -19.30 3.92 -0.24
CA GLN A 36 -18.99 2.90 -1.23
C GLN A 36 -17.57 3.09 -1.78
N LYS A 37 -17.24 4.29 -2.24
CA LYS A 37 -15.93 4.59 -2.83
C LYS A 37 -14.78 4.45 -1.84
N PHE A 38 -15.00 4.90 -0.60
CA PHE A 38 -14.05 4.73 0.49
C PHE A 38 -13.76 3.25 0.74
N THR A 39 -14.80 2.41 0.78
CA THR A 39 -14.66 0.97 1.01
C THR A 39 -13.90 0.29 -0.12
N GLU A 40 -14.22 0.63 -1.37
CA GLU A 40 -13.53 0.13 -2.56
C GLU A 40 -12.03 0.48 -2.52
N GLN A 41 -11.69 1.75 -2.32
CA GLN A 41 -10.30 2.21 -2.30
C GLN A 41 -9.51 1.63 -1.11
N SER A 42 -10.12 1.60 0.08
CA SER A 42 -9.49 1.03 1.28
C SER A 42 -9.16 -0.45 1.09
N GLN A 43 -10.04 -1.21 0.44
CA GLN A 43 -9.81 -2.64 0.17
C GLN A 43 -8.72 -2.87 -0.89
N GLN A 44 -8.65 -2.01 -1.90
CA GLN A 44 -7.58 -2.06 -2.91
C GLN A 44 -6.21 -1.78 -2.28
N ILE A 45 -6.09 -0.71 -1.48
CA ILE A 45 -4.85 -0.35 -0.78
C ILE A 45 -4.39 -1.49 0.12
N LYS A 46 -5.30 -2.05 0.94
CA LYS A 46 -4.98 -3.20 1.80
C LYS A 46 -4.45 -4.41 1.00
N THR A 47 -5.00 -4.64 -0.18
CA THR A 47 -4.57 -5.76 -1.03
C THR A 47 -3.18 -5.49 -1.61
N ALA A 48 -2.93 -4.26 -2.07
CA ALA A 48 -1.63 -3.84 -2.58
C ALA A 48 -0.53 -3.91 -1.50
N ILE A 49 -0.81 -3.45 -0.28
CA ILE A 49 0.15 -3.53 0.84
C ILE A 49 0.50 -4.98 1.15
N ARG A 50 -0.49 -5.87 1.21
CA ARG A 50 -0.22 -7.29 1.45
C ARG A 50 0.64 -7.90 0.35
N TYR A 51 0.37 -7.56 -0.91
CA TYR A 51 1.21 -7.99 -2.01
C TYR A 51 2.65 -7.47 -1.88
N LEU A 52 2.85 -6.21 -1.47
CA LEU A 52 4.18 -5.63 -1.24
C LEU A 52 4.93 -6.33 -0.10
N LEU A 53 4.23 -6.71 0.97
CA LEU A 53 4.80 -7.46 2.08
C LEU A 53 5.20 -8.87 1.64
N ASP A 54 4.31 -9.58 0.96
CA ASP A 54 4.58 -10.92 0.43
C ASP A 54 5.76 -10.88 -0.57
N GLU A 55 5.80 -9.88 -1.45
CA GLU A 55 6.92 -9.67 -2.38
C GLU A 55 8.22 -9.38 -1.65
N SER A 56 8.19 -8.58 -0.58
CA SER A 56 9.38 -8.28 0.23
C SER A 56 9.93 -9.52 0.92
N ASP A 57 9.06 -10.37 1.46
CA ASP A 57 9.45 -11.65 2.09
C ASP A 57 10.03 -12.63 1.06
N ASP A 58 9.46 -12.70 -0.14
CA ASP A 58 9.97 -13.52 -1.23
C ASP A 58 11.34 -13.04 -1.72
N ILE A 59 11.56 -11.72 -1.78
CA ILE A 59 12.88 -11.15 -2.10
C ILE A 59 13.88 -11.45 -1.00
N ALA A 60 13.52 -11.21 0.27
CA ALA A 60 14.40 -11.44 1.41
C ALA A 60 14.79 -12.91 1.59
N SER A 61 13.88 -13.83 1.27
CA SER A 61 14.14 -15.28 1.27
C SER A 61 14.83 -15.80 0.01
N GLY A 62 15.11 -14.93 -0.97
CA GLY A 62 15.79 -15.28 -2.21
C GLY A 62 14.93 -16.06 -3.21
N LYS A 63 13.61 -16.15 -3.00
CA LYS A 63 12.66 -16.78 -3.92
C LYS A 63 12.34 -15.90 -5.14
N ARG A 64 12.52 -14.59 -4.98
CA ARG A 64 12.30 -13.59 -6.04
C ARG A 64 13.53 -12.68 -6.14
N PRO A 65 13.99 -12.34 -7.35
CA PRO A 65 15.06 -11.36 -7.50
C PRO A 65 14.59 -9.97 -7.05
N SER A 66 15.44 -9.24 -6.33
CA SER A 66 15.21 -7.84 -6.03
C SER A 66 15.37 -6.97 -7.28
N ALA A 67 14.58 -5.91 -7.39
CA ALA A 67 14.87 -4.84 -8.34
C ALA A 67 16.08 -4.02 -7.83
N GLY A 68 17.08 -3.83 -8.69
CA GLY A 68 18.23 -2.98 -8.44
C GLY A 68 17.96 -1.52 -8.78
N MET A 69 18.90 -0.64 -8.42
CA MET A 69 18.83 0.80 -8.70
C MET A 69 18.54 1.10 -10.19
N LYS A 70 19.18 0.36 -11.10
CA LYS A 70 18.97 0.50 -12.55
C LYS A 70 17.58 0.09 -13.00
N ASP A 71 16.97 -0.89 -12.35
CA ASP A 71 15.63 -1.39 -12.71
C ASP A 71 14.54 -0.39 -12.31
N VAL A 72 14.77 0.38 -11.24
CA VAL A 72 13.82 1.38 -10.71
C VAL A 72 14.02 2.76 -11.36
N PHE A 73 15.27 3.20 -11.55
CA PHE A 73 15.59 4.56 -11.98
C PHE A 73 16.16 4.65 -13.41
N GLY A 74 16.39 3.53 -14.08
CA GLY A 74 17.02 3.47 -15.41
C GLY A 74 18.52 3.76 -15.40
N ASP A 75 19.15 3.73 -16.58
CA ASP A 75 20.59 3.99 -16.78
C ASP A 75 20.97 5.49 -16.73
N ASN A 76 20.01 6.40 -16.53
CA ASN A 76 20.24 7.85 -16.54
C ASN A 76 20.66 8.41 -15.17
N SER A 77 21.41 7.65 -14.37
CA SER A 77 22.21 8.23 -13.29
C SER A 77 23.43 8.94 -13.90
N HIS A 78 23.19 10.08 -14.54
CA HIS A 78 24.26 11.05 -14.81
C HIS A 78 24.66 11.67 -13.46
N VAL A 79 25.64 11.05 -12.82
CA VAL A 79 26.55 11.68 -11.87
C VAL A 79 27.70 12.35 -12.62
#